data_AF-A0A316ZF88-F1
#
_entry.id   AF-A0A316ZF88-F1
#
_cell.length_a   1.000
_cell.length_b   1.000
_cell.length_c   1.000
_cell.angle_alpha   90.00
_cell.angle_beta   90.00
_cell.angle_gamma   90.00
#
_symmetry.space_group_name_H-M   'P 1'
#
loop_
_entity.id
_entity.type
_entity.pdbx_description
1 polymer ?
#
loop_
_entity_poly.entity_id
_entity_poly.type
_entity_poly.pdbx_seq_one_letter_code
_entity_poly.pdbx_strand_id
1 'polypeptide(L)'
;MSRPAQSKAQNDANARTLRALVKQPENKTCVDCKRNDPRWASWNLGCFLCIRCSGIHRSMGTHISKVKSIDLDIWTPEQMASVQKWGNRRANAYWEAHLKAGHVPPEHKIESFIRSKYETKRWAKEGPPPSDPSVLDQGGAAASPAAAAPVSAVSSERCGGR
;
A
#
# COMPACT_ATOMS: atom_id res chain seq x y z
N MET A 1 8.95 25.26 22.34
CA MET A 1 10.13 25.10 21.46
C MET A 1 9.68 25.28 20.02
N SER A 2 10.07 26.36 19.34
CA SER A 2 9.71 26.58 17.93
C SER A 2 10.48 25.58 17.06
N ARG A 3 9.77 24.83 16.20
CA ARG A 3 10.43 23.96 15.21
C ARG A 3 11.24 24.86 14.27
N PRO A 4 12.54 24.59 14.05
CA PRO A 4 13.31 25.38 13.10
C PRO A 4 12.68 25.26 11.71
N ALA A 5 12.54 26.40 11.03
CA ALA A 5 12.02 26.43 9.67
C ALA A 5 12.92 25.60 8.75
N GLN A 6 12.35 24.63 8.03
CA GLN A 6 13.11 23.79 7.11
C GLN A 6 13.56 24.63 5.91
N SER A 7 14.84 24.53 5.54
CA SER A 7 15.38 25.27 4.39
C SER A 7 14.79 24.76 3.08
N LYS A 8 14.77 25.63 2.05
CA LYS A 8 14.35 25.24 0.69
C LYS A 8 15.14 24.03 0.18
N ALA A 9 16.45 24.01 0.41
CA ALA A 9 17.32 22.90 0.03
C ALA A 9 16.92 21.57 0.71
N GLN A 10 16.53 21.60 1.99
CA GLN A 10 16.05 20.40 2.69
C GLN A 10 14.71 19.93 2.14
N ASN A 11 13.80 20.86 1.82
CA ASN A 11 12.50 20.53 1.23
C ASN A 11 12.68 19.89 -0.15
N ASP A 12 13.57 20.43 -0.99
CA ASP A 12 13.88 19.87 -2.30
C ASP A 12 14.54 18.48 -2.19
N ALA A 13 15.42 18.28 -1.20
CA ALA A 13 16.02 16.98 -0.92
C ALA A 13 14.96 15.94 -0.51
N ASN A 14 14.06 16.31 0.40
CA ASN A 14 12.95 15.45 0.84
C ASN A 14 12.05 15.07 -0.35
N ALA A 15 11.68 16.05 -1.18
CA ALA A 15 10.87 15.80 -2.37
C ALA A 15 11.55 14.83 -3.35
N ARG A 16 12.88 14.94 -3.56
CA ARG A 16 13.64 13.97 -4.37
C ARG A 16 13.58 12.56 -3.78
N THR A 17 13.77 12.42 -2.48
CA THR A 17 13.67 11.12 -1.80
C THR A 17 12.27 10.52 -1.93
N LEU A 18 11.21 11.29 -1.65
CA LEU A 18 9.83 10.80 -1.76
C LEU A 18 9.48 10.39 -3.20
N ARG A 19 9.92 11.16 -4.20
CA ARG A 19 9.76 10.81 -5.62
C ARG A 19 10.52 9.53 -6.00
N ALA A 20 11.64 9.24 -5.35
CA ALA A 20 12.33 7.97 -5.53
C ALA A 20 11.56 6.80 -4.88
N LEU A 21 10.98 7.02 -3.69
CA LEU A 21 10.19 5.99 -2.99
C LEU A 21 8.96 5.54 -3.81
N VAL A 22 8.20 6.46 -4.41
CA VAL A 22 7.04 6.09 -5.25
C VAL A 22 7.40 5.41 -6.56
N LYS A 23 8.67 5.44 -6.96
CA LYS A 23 9.16 4.68 -8.12
C LYS A 23 9.51 3.23 -7.77
N GLN A 24 9.54 2.86 -6.49
CA GLN A 24 9.72 1.46 -6.09
C GLN A 24 8.50 0.63 -6.52
N PRO A 25 8.67 -0.60 -7.04
CA PRO A 25 7.59 -1.42 -7.60
C PRO A 25 6.34 -1.50 -6.74
N GLU A 26 6.51 -1.66 -5.43
CA GLU A 26 5.44 -1.85 -4.45
C GLU A 26 4.69 -0.54 -4.15
N ASN A 27 5.36 0.60 -4.35
CA ASN A 27 4.81 1.92 -4.11
C ASN A 27 4.27 2.59 -5.39
N LYS A 28 4.42 1.98 -6.58
CA LYS A 28 3.90 2.54 -7.85
C LYS A 28 2.38 2.54 -7.93
N THR A 29 1.73 1.74 -7.11
CA THR A 29 0.27 1.64 -7.01
C THR A 29 -0.21 2.10 -5.64
N CYS A 30 -1.35 2.78 -5.61
CA CYS A 30 -2.07 3.13 -4.39
C CYS A 30 -2.29 1.89 -3.53
N VAL A 31 -1.99 2.00 -2.23
CA VAL A 31 -2.09 0.90 -1.27
C VAL A 31 -3.51 0.33 -1.14
N ASP A 32 -4.55 1.13 -1.42
CA ASP A 32 -5.95 0.70 -1.21
C ASP A 32 -6.66 0.33 -2.50
N CYS A 33 -6.72 1.24 -3.48
CA CYS A 33 -7.45 0.99 -4.74
C CYS A 33 -6.60 0.37 -5.85
N LYS A 34 -5.29 0.17 -5.60
CA LYS A 34 -4.31 -0.42 -6.54
C LYS A 34 -4.17 0.29 -7.89
N ARG A 35 -4.70 1.52 -8.04
CA ARG A 35 -4.45 2.40 -9.19
C ARG A 35 -3.04 2.98 -9.15
N ASN A 36 -2.48 3.27 -10.32
CA ASN A 36 -1.13 3.84 -10.46
C ASN A 36 -1.00 5.27 -9.94
N ASP A 37 0.25 5.73 -9.84
CA ASP A 37 0.67 7.11 -9.55
C ASP A 37 0.17 7.68 -8.20
N PRO A 38 0.49 7.04 -7.06
CA PRO A 38 0.23 7.63 -5.76
C PRO A 38 1.14 8.85 -5.52
N ARG A 39 0.54 10.01 -5.24
CA ARG A 39 1.25 11.27 -4.90
C ARG A 39 0.97 11.77 -3.49
N TRP A 40 0.35 10.94 -2.66
CA TRP A 40 0.10 11.20 -1.24
C TRP A 40 0.64 10.05 -0.42
N ALA A 41 0.87 10.30 0.86
CA ALA A 41 1.24 9.27 1.80
C ALA A 41 0.58 9.52 3.16
N SER A 42 0.20 8.44 3.85
CA SER A 42 -0.10 8.47 5.27
C SER A 42 1.17 8.09 6.03
N TRP A 43 1.78 9.06 6.69
CA TRP A 43 3.11 8.86 7.27
C TRP A 43 3.09 8.11 8.61
N ASN A 44 1.96 8.11 9.32
CA ASN A 44 1.80 7.30 10.53
C ASN A 44 1.39 5.86 10.22
N LEU A 45 0.72 5.61 9.10
CA LEU A 45 0.37 4.26 8.64
C LEU A 45 1.46 3.64 7.75
N GLY A 46 2.36 4.47 7.20
CA GLY A 46 3.52 4.04 6.43
C GLY A 46 3.20 3.66 4.97
N CYS A 47 2.20 4.28 4.35
CA CYS A 47 1.73 3.87 3.02
C CYS A 47 1.52 5.03 2.04
N PHE A 48 1.59 4.72 0.74
CA PHE A 48 1.41 5.64 -0.39
C PHE A 48 0.03 5.46 -1.04
N LEU A 49 -0.63 6.60 -1.28
CA LEU A 49 -2.04 6.72 -1.63
C LEU A 49 -2.21 7.58 -2.91
N CYS A 50 -3.25 7.30 -3.69
CA CYS A 50 -3.70 8.23 -4.73
C CYS A 50 -4.53 9.38 -4.13
N ILE A 51 -4.81 10.41 -4.94
CA ILE A 51 -5.58 11.60 -4.50
C ILE A 51 -6.93 11.22 -3.87
N ARG A 52 -7.67 10.30 -4.50
CA ARG A 52 -9.00 9.88 -4.05
C ARG A 52 -8.94 9.19 -2.69
N CYS A 53 -8.06 8.20 -2.53
CA CYS A 53 -7.92 7.48 -1.25
C CYS A 53 -7.38 8.42 -0.16
N SER A 54 -6.53 9.38 -0.52
CA SER A 54 -6.06 10.40 0.43
C SER A 54 -7.22 11.22 1.03
N GLY A 55 -8.27 11.51 0.25
CA GLY A 55 -9.48 12.18 0.74
C GLY A 55 -10.24 11.36 1.78
N ILE A 56 -10.39 10.05 1.53
CA ILE A 56 -11.04 9.12 2.46
C ILE A 56 -10.21 8.97 3.75
N HIS A 57 -8.88 8.89 3.62
CA HIS A 57 -8.01 8.88 4.79
C HIS A 57 -8.13 10.15 5.65
N ARG A 58 -8.41 11.32 5.04
CA ARG A 58 -8.66 12.55 5.81
C ARG A 58 -10.00 12.50 6.54
N SER A 59 -11.05 11.90 5.96
CA SER A 59 -12.36 11.80 6.60
C SER A 59 -12.40 10.84 7.80
N MET A 60 -11.46 9.88 7.89
CA MET A 60 -11.27 9.05 9.09
C MET A 60 -10.68 9.82 10.28
N GLY A 61 -10.06 10.98 10.04
CA GLY A 61 -9.47 11.83 11.09
C GLY A 61 -8.00 11.53 11.42
N THR A 62 -7.33 12.52 12.01
CA THR A 62 -5.87 12.53 12.25
C THR A 62 -5.40 11.58 13.36
N HIS A 63 -6.34 11.09 14.19
CA HIS A 63 -6.09 10.05 15.17
C HIS A 63 -5.92 8.67 14.51
N ILE A 64 -6.39 8.49 13.28
CA ILE A 64 -6.25 7.27 12.47
C ILE A 64 -5.18 7.45 11.39
N SER A 65 -5.32 8.48 10.55
CA SER A 65 -4.45 8.68 9.40
C SER A 65 -4.00 10.13 9.25
N LYS A 66 -2.69 10.32 9.08
CA LYS A 66 -2.04 11.63 8.91
C LYS A 66 -1.46 11.72 7.50
N VAL A 67 -2.24 12.33 6.61
CA VAL A 67 -1.98 12.38 5.17
C VAL A 67 -1.18 13.63 4.78
N LYS A 68 -0.17 13.47 3.93
CA LYS A 68 0.59 14.55 3.31
C LYS A 68 0.81 14.29 1.81
N SER A 69 0.83 15.34 1.02
CA SER A 69 1.27 15.33 -0.38
C SER A 69 2.77 15.10 -0.45
N ILE A 70 3.19 14.33 -1.45
CA ILE A 70 4.61 14.08 -1.73
C ILE A 70 5.31 15.33 -2.26
N ASP A 71 4.60 16.11 -3.08
CA ASP A 71 5.18 17.24 -3.81
C ASP A 71 4.86 18.60 -3.17
N LEU A 72 3.74 18.72 -2.44
CA LEU A 72 3.21 20.01 -1.99
C LEU A 72 3.41 20.30 -0.49
N ASP A 73 3.63 19.28 0.34
CA ASP A 73 3.76 19.45 1.78
C ASP A 73 5.21 19.48 2.25
N ILE A 74 5.46 20.18 3.36
CA ILE A 74 6.76 20.18 4.04
C ILE A 74 6.85 18.96 4.95
N TRP A 75 7.89 18.13 4.80
CA TRP A 75 8.08 16.90 5.56
C TRP A 75 9.16 17.00 6.61
N THR A 76 8.83 16.67 7.86
CA THR A 76 9.80 16.73 8.96
C THR A 76 10.70 15.49 8.98
N PRO A 77 11.88 15.53 9.63
CA PRO A 77 12.80 14.38 9.65
C PRO A 77 12.15 13.09 10.15
N GLU A 78 11.34 13.17 11.20
CA GLU A 78 10.56 12.04 11.73
C GLU A 78 9.58 11.45 10.70
N GLN A 79 8.86 12.30 9.98
CA GLN A 79 7.89 11.88 8.96
C GLN A 79 8.60 11.22 7.78
N MET A 80 9.73 11.80 7.35
CA MET A 80 10.61 11.23 6.34
C MET A 80 11.15 9.87 6.77
N ALA A 81 11.61 9.74 8.02
CA ALA A 81 12.11 8.47 8.54
C ALA A 81 11.01 7.40 8.55
N SER A 82 9.78 7.76 8.92
CA SER A 82 8.65 6.83 8.89
C SER A 82 8.38 6.28 7.50
N VAL A 83 8.18 7.14 6.49
CA VAL A 83 7.85 6.67 5.12
C VAL A 83 9.01 5.96 4.41
N GLN A 84 10.26 6.23 4.79
CA GLN A 84 11.42 5.49 4.30
C GLN A 84 11.55 4.10 4.94
N LYS A 85 11.22 3.97 6.22
CA LYS A 85 11.19 2.68 6.93
C LYS A 85 9.97 1.86 6.53
N TRP A 86 8.87 2.48 6.18
CA TRP A 86 7.69 1.78 5.72
C TRP A 86 7.69 1.64 4.19
N GLY A 87 6.54 1.84 3.55
CA GLY A 87 6.28 1.48 2.16
C GLY A 87 5.14 0.48 2.08
N ASN A 88 4.51 0.43 0.91
CA ASN A 88 3.27 -0.31 0.69
C ASN A 88 3.44 -1.82 0.93
N ARG A 89 4.63 -2.38 0.68
CA ARG A 89 4.92 -3.80 0.98
C ARG A 89 4.70 -4.11 2.46
N ARG A 90 5.39 -3.39 3.34
CA ARG A 90 5.31 -3.56 4.80
C ARG A 90 3.93 -3.14 5.32
N ALA A 91 3.33 -2.08 4.77
CA ALA A 91 1.98 -1.68 5.10
C ALA A 91 0.95 -2.77 4.79
N ASN A 92 1.00 -3.41 3.62
CA ASN A 92 0.10 -4.51 3.27
C ASN A 92 0.37 -5.75 4.14
N ALA A 93 1.64 -6.08 4.42
CA ALA A 93 2.00 -7.19 5.30
C ALA A 93 1.43 -7.04 6.73
N TYR A 94 1.14 -5.81 7.17
CA TYR A 94 0.48 -5.55 8.43
C TYR A 94 -1.05 -5.36 8.29
N TRP A 95 -1.51 -4.38 7.50
CA TRP A 95 -2.92 -3.97 7.41
C TRP A 95 -3.80 -4.91 6.58
N GLU A 96 -3.21 -5.73 5.71
CA GLU A 96 -3.88 -6.70 4.84
C GLU A 96 -3.48 -8.14 5.18
N ALA A 97 -2.94 -8.41 6.37
CA ALA A 97 -2.41 -9.72 6.77
C ALA A 97 -3.42 -10.87 6.64
N HIS A 98 -4.69 -10.59 6.92
CA HIS A 98 -5.78 -11.56 6.81
C HIS A 98 -6.68 -11.33 5.57
N LEU A 99 -6.28 -10.44 4.67
CA LEU A 99 -7.00 -10.19 3.42
C LEU A 99 -6.57 -11.22 2.36
N LYS A 100 -7.53 -11.72 1.59
CA LYS A 100 -7.22 -12.63 0.48
C LYS A 100 -6.25 -11.96 -0.50
N ALA A 101 -5.16 -12.65 -0.83
CA ALA A 101 -4.18 -12.17 -1.80
C ALA A 101 -4.85 -11.84 -3.16
N GLY A 102 -4.43 -10.74 -3.77
CA GLY A 102 -4.99 -10.25 -5.04
C GLY A 102 -6.37 -9.59 -4.92
N HIS A 103 -6.91 -9.38 -3.70
CA HIS A 103 -8.15 -8.65 -3.53
C HIS A 103 -7.99 -7.19 -4.00
N VAL A 104 -8.86 -6.77 -4.91
CA VAL A 104 -9.01 -5.38 -5.33
C VAL A 104 -10.45 -4.95 -5.04
N PRO A 105 -10.67 -3.93 -4.19
CA PRO A 105 -12.02 -3.48 -3.88
C PRO A 105 -12.68 -2.84 -5.11
N PRO A 106 -13.97 -3.12 -5.38
CA PRO A 106 -14.72 -2.40 -6.40
C PRO A 106 -14.74 -0.90 -6.16
N GLU A 107 -14.73 -0.10 -7.23
CA GLU A 107 -14.62 1.37 -7.16
C GLU A 107 -15.64 2.01 -6.21
N HIS A 108 -16.89 1.53 -6.25
CA HIS A 108 -17.99 2.03 -5.44
C HIS A 108 -17.93 1.61 -3.96
N LYS A 109 -17.08 0.64 -3.60
CA LYS A 109 -16.89 0.17 -2.21
C LYS A 109 -15.59 0.65 -1.59
N ILE A 110 -14.78 1.45 -2.29
CA ILE A 110 -13.44 1.82 -1.79
C ILE A 110 -13.48 2.49 -0.41
N GLU A 111 -14.48 3.32 -0.12
CA GLU A 111 -14.58 4.04 1.15
C GLU A 111 -14.85 3.06 2.28
N SER A 112 -15.84 2.17 2.09
CA SER A 112 -16.14 1.10 3.05
C SER A 112 -14.96 0.16 3.27
N PHE A 113 -14.16 -0.10 2.22
CA PHE A 113 -12.96 -0.91 2.31
C PHE A 113 -11.87 -0.23 3.15
N ILE A 114 -11.56 1.05 2.87
CA ILE A 114 -10.54 1.82 3.60
C ILE A 114 -10.93 1.94 5.08
N ARG A 115 -12.20 2.24 5.38
CA ARG A 115 -12.69 2.27 6.76
C ARG A 115 -12.55 0.92 7.45
N SER A 116 -12.97 -0.16 6.80
CA SER A 116 -12.79 -1.52 7.35
C SER A 116 -11.31 -1.87 7.58
N LYS A 117 -10.43 -1.39 6.71
CA LYS A 117 -8.99 -1.65 6.80
C LYS A 117 -8.33 -0.93 7.98
N TYR A 118 -8.69 0.33 8.25
CA TYR A 118 -7.96 1.16 9.22
C TYR A 118 -8.75 1.55 10.49
N GLU A 119 -10.08 1.73 10.40
CA GLU A 119 -10.93 2.03 11.57
C GLU A 119 -11.18 0.76 12.39
N THR A 120 -11.70 -0.29 11.73
CA THR A 120 -12.01 -1.57 12.40
C THR A 120 -10.88 -2.58 12.35
N LYS A 121 -9.80 -2.26 11.61
CA LYS A 121 -8.60 -3.11 11.47
C LYS A 121 -8.92 -4.54 11.04
N ARG A 122 -9.94 -4.71 10.20
CA ARG A 122 -10.56 -6.00 9.85
C ARG A 122 -9.57 -7.08 9.40
N TRP A 123 -8.47 -6.68 8.76
CA TRP A 123 -7.47 -7.60 8.23
C TRP A 123 -6.07 -7.38 8.80
N ALA A 124 -5.93 -6.50 9.80
CA ALA A 124 -4.62 -6.19 10.35
C ALA A 124 -4.05 -7.39 11.14
N LYS A 125 -2.73 -7.45 11.30
CA LYS A 125 -2.11 -8.31 12.32
C LYS A 125 -2.60 -7.90 13.72
N GLU A 126 -2.60 -8.86 14.64
CA GLU A 126 -2.92 -8.60 16.03
C GLU A 126 -1.88 -7.67 16.69
N GLY A 127 -2.36 -6.85 17.63
CA GLY A 127 -1.53 -5.88 18.34
C GLY A 127 -1.24 -4.61 17.53
N PRO A 128 -0.51 -3.65 18.12
CA PRO A 128 -0.12 -2.41 17.44
C PRO A 128 0.90 -2.66 16.32
N PRO A 129 1.03 -1.76 15.34
CA PRO A 129 2.11 -1.82 14.36
C PRO A 129 3.47 -1.83 15.06
N PRO A 130 4.44 -2.64 14.60
CA PRO A 130 5.76 -2.69 15.21
C PRO A 130 6.49 -1.33 15.05
N SER A 131 7.31 -0.98 16.03
CA SER A 131 8.13 0.24 16.00
C SER A 131 9.18 0.20 14.89
N ASP A 132 9.74 -0.98 14.61
CA ASP A 132 10.56 -1.25 13.43
C ASP A 132 9.80 -2.18 12.46
N PRO A 133 9.34 -1.68 11.31
CA PRO A 133 8.61 -2.48 10.34
C PRO A 133 9.49 -3.45 9.53
N SER A 134 10.82 -3.43 9.70
CA SER A 134 11.74 -4.40 9.07
C SER A 134 11.41 -5.85 9.43
N VAL A 135 10.84 -6.09 10.63
CA VAL A 135 10.40 -7.41 11.09
C VAL A 135 9.31 -8.03 10.19
N LEU A 136 8.62 -7.22 9.40
CA LEU A 136 7.56 -7.67 8.49
C LEU A 136 8.11 -8.25 7.18
N ASP A 137 9.41 -8.10 6.88
CA ASP A 137 10.00 -8.63 5.64
C ASP A 137 10.13 -10.16 5.65
N GLN A 138 10.19 -10.79 6.84
CA GLN A 138 10.46 -12.22 6.97
C GLN A 138 9.22 -13.12 6.80
N GLY A 139 8.02 -12.55 6.62
CA GLY A 139 6.75 -13.29 6.54
C GLY A 139 6.12 -13.39 5.15
N GLY A 140 6.79 -12.90 4.10
CA GLY A 140 6.23 -12.79 2.74
C GLY A 140 6.41 -14.01 1.83
N ALA A 141 7.07 -15.07 2.28
CA ALA A 141 7.35 -16.25 1.47
C ALA A 141 6.30 -17.37 1.69
N ALA A 142 5.07 -17.13 1.26
CA ALA A 142 4.16 -18.23 0.88
C ALA A 142 3.95 -18.13 -0.62
N ALA A 143 4.86 -18.78 -1.34
CA ALA A 143 4.97 -18.80 -2.79
C ALA A 143 3.86 -19.63 -3.46
N SER A 144 3.48 -19.18 -4.66
CA SER A 144 2.56 -19.80 -5.62
C SER A 144 2.81 -21.29 -5.89
N PRO A 145 1.77 -22.08 -6.22
CA PRO A 145 1.93 -23.14 -7.19
C PRO A 145 1.79 -22.56 -8.60
N ALA A 146 2.68 -23.05 -9.47
CA ALA A 146 2.94 -22.62 -10.81
C ALA A 146 1.84 -23.02 -11.81
N ALA A 147 1.92 -22.38 -12.97
CA ALA A 147 1.27 -22.67 -14.25
C ALA A 147 0.65 -24.07 -14.40
N ALA A 148 -0.67 -24.13 -14.57
CA ALA A 148 -1.33 -25.26 -15.20
C ALA A 148 -1.23 -25.08 -16.73
N ALA A 149 -0.49 -25.99 -17.36
CA ALA A 149 -0.36 -26.15 -18.80
C ALA A 149 -1.72 -26.49 -19.47
N PRO A 150 -1.88 -26.27 -20.79
CA PRO A 150 -3.14 -26.49 -21.48
C PRO A 150 -3.39 -28.00 -21.68
N VAL A 151 -4.60 -28.45 -21.35
CA VAL A 151 -5.08 -29.79 -21.74
C VAL A 151 -5.33 -29.79 -23.25
N SER A 152 -4.63 -30.67 -23.96
CA SER A 152 -4.90 -31.00 -25.36
C SER A 152 -5.56 -32.38 -25.46
N ALA A 153 -6.30 -32.54 -26.56
CA ALA A 153 -6.83 -33.77 -27.17
C ALA A 153 -8.23 -34.25 -26.73
N VAL A 154 -9.22 -33.90 -27.56
CA VAL A 154 -10.30 -34.82 -27.92
C VAL A 154 -10.08 -35.20 -29.38
N SER A 155 -9.67 -36.46 -29.59
CA SER A 155 -9.55 -37.06 -30.92
C SER A 155 -10.91 -37.52 -31.43
N SER A 156 -11.05 -37.39 -32.74
CA SER A 156 -12.19 -37.72 -33.57
C SER A 156 -12.37 -39.23 -33.79
N GLU A 157 -13.58 -39.53 -34.26
CA GLU A 157 -13.97 -40.61 -35.19
C GLU A 157 -14.76 -41.82 -34.67
N ARG A 158 -15.99 -41.88 -35.22
CA ARG A 158 -16.99 -42.93 -35.12
C ARG A 158 -16.51 -44.19 -35.81
N CYS A 159 -16.74 -45.30 -35.11
CA CYS A 159 -16.67 -46.66 -35.63
C CYS A 159 -17.70 -46.85 -36.77
N GLY A 160 -17.24 -47.29 -37.95
CA GLY A 160 -18.07 -47.93 -38.99
C GLY A 160 -18.63 -49.24 -38.45
N GLY A 161 -19.87 -49.63 -38.76
CA GLY A 161 -20.24 -50.07 -40.09
C GLY A 161 -20.16 -51.60 -40.13
N ARG A 162 -21.28 -52.28 -39.90
CA ARG A 162 -21.48 -53.70 -40.16
C ARG A 162 -22.89 -53.91 -40.66
#